data_AF-A0AAU0PVQ9-F1
#
_entry.id   AF-A0AAU0PVQ9-F1
#
_cell.length_a   1.000
_cell.length_b   1.000
_cell.length_c   1.000
_cell.angle_alpha   90.00
_cell.angle_beta   90.00
_cell.angle_gamma   90.00
#
_symmetry.space_group_name_H-M   'P 1'
#
loop_
_entity.id
_entity.type
_entity.pdbx_description
1 polymer ?
#
loop_
_entity_poly.entity_id
_entity_poly.type
_entity_poly.pdbx_seq_one_letter_code
_entity_poly.pdbx_strand_id
1 'polypeptide(L)'
;MSELINCPSCNNKILSRMGTICPNCKYTVGYFNGEKRRKGYGRLFALTIFAPFFSFFTLVFAQINFYSFILSVIVAIFLAIKSCPINFKTVFATNFEKLFFWNIWILSNIFLSVIIFNIISKSI
;
A
#
# COMPACT_ATOMS: atom_id res chain seq x y z
N MET A 1 14.54 -20.64 -17.72
CA MET A 1 15.84 -20.01 -18.07
C MET A 1 15.68 -18.51 -17.91
N SER A 2 16.59 -17.84 -17.22
CA SER A 2 16.55 -16.38 -17.07
C SER A 2 17.02 -15.70 -18.36
N GLU A 3 16.18 -14.80 -18.88
CA GLU A 3 16.47 -14.05 -20.10
C GLU A 3 17.61 -13.04 -19.88
N LEU A 4 18.41 -12.83 -20.93
CA LEU A 4 19.47 -11.82 -20.94
C LEU A 4 18.90 -10.52 -21.52
N ILE A 5 19.06 -9.42 -20.79
CA ILE A 5 18.67 -8.08 -21.21
C ILE A 5 19.92 -7.19 -21.36
N ASN A 6 19.85 -6.17 -22.21
CA ASN A 6 20.90 -5.17 -22.29
C ASN A 6 20.76 -4.18 -21.12
N CYS A 7 21.86 -3.88 -20.45
CA CYS A 7 21.87 -2.91 -19.37
C CYS A 7 21.51 -1.51 -19.91
N PRO A 8 20.53 -0.81 -19.35
CA PRO A 8 20.09 0.50 -19.85
C PRO A 8 21.16 1.60 -19.71
N SER A 9 22.21 1.38 -18.90
CA SER A 9 23.27 2.37 -18.69
C SER A 9 24.54 2.12 -19.53
N CYS A 10 24.84 0.87 -19.92
CA CYS A 10 26.09 0.54 -20.61
C CYS A 10 25.93 -0.51 -21.72
N ASN A 11 24.70 -0.91 -22.05
CA ASN A 11 24.35 -1.94 -23.03
C ASN A 11 24.98 -3.32 -22.83
N ASN A 12 25.67 -3.57 -21.71
CA ASN A 12 26.22 -4.89 -21.41
C ASN A 12 25.09 -5.90 -21.14
N LYS A 13 25.26 -7.16 -21.57
CA LYS A 13 24.28 -8.22 -21.36
C LYS A 13 24.27 -8.63 -19.89
N ILE A 14 23.12 -8.48 -19.23
CA ILE A 14 22.91 -8.85 -17.83
C ILE A 14 21.67 -9.74 -17.71
N LEU A 15 21.59 -10.51 -16.63
CA LEU A 15 20.38 -11.28 -16.34
C LEU A 15 19.20 -10.34 -16.04
N SER A 16 18.01 -10.67 -16.54
CA SER A 16 16.77 -9.93 -16.26
C SER A 16 16.26 -10.09 -14.81
N ARG A 17 16.97 -10.86 -13.98
CA ARG A 17 16.57 -11.14 -12.60
C ARG A 17 16.72 -9.89 -11.74
N MET A 18 15.70 -9.60 -10.94
CA MET A 18 15.76 -8.55 -9.91
C MET A 18 16.95 -8.80 -8.97
N GLY A 19 17.67 -7.74 -8.62
CA GLY A 19 18.88 -7.79 -7.79
C GLY A 19 20.16 -8.07 -8.57
N THR A 20 20.09 -8.31 -9.88
CA THR A 20 21.30 -8.42 -10.71
C THR A 20 22.00 -7.06 -10.77
N ILE A 21 23.27 -7.03 -10.41
CA ILE A 21 24.14 -5.85 -10.51
C ILE A 21 24.97 -5.98 -11.78
N CYS A 22 24.93 -4.95 -12.64
CA CYS A 22 25.77 -4.92 -13.83
C CYS A 22 27.24 -4.79 -13.42
N PRO A 23 28.13 -5.70 -13.86
CA PRO A 23 29.54 -5.66 -13.47
C PRO A 23 30.29 -4.45 -14.02
N ASN A 24 29.82 -3.85 -15.13
CA ASN A 24 30.52 -2.76 -15.81
C ASN A 24 30.13 -1.38 -15.24
N CYS A 25 28.83 -1.10 -15.05
CA CYS A 25 28.34 0.22 -14.65
C CYS A 25 27.68 0.24 -13.26
N LYS A 26 27.69 -0.88 -12.52
CA LYS A 26 27.06 -1.03 -11.19
C LYS A 26 25.54 -0.76 -11.16
N TYR A 27 24.88 -0.71 -12.32
CA TYR A 27 23.43 -0.58 -12.40
C TYR A 27 22.74 -1.81 -11.82
N THR A 28 21.75 -1.61 -10.95
CA THR A 28 20.97 -2.70 -10.33
C THR A 28 19.62 -2.85 -11.02
N VAL A 29 19.28 -4.10 -11.38
CA VAL A 29 17.96 -4.45 -11.90
C VAL A 29 16.95 -4.43 -10.74
N GLY A 30 16.12 -3.39 -10.68
CA GLY A 30 15.02 -3.21 -9.74
C GLY A 30 13.68 -3.69 -10.29
N TYR A 31 12.73 -3.94 -9.40
CA TYR A 31 11.41 -4.49 -9.71
C TYR A 31 10.60 -3.65 -10.71
N PHE A 32 10.78 -2.32 -10.70
CA PHE A 32 10.02 -1.39 -11.55
C PHE A 32 10.89 -0.67 -12.61
N ASN A 33 12.04 -1.23 -12.99
CA ASN A 33 12.91 -0.57 -13.95
C ASN A 33 12.19 -0.39 -15.31
N GLY A 34 11.98 0.87 -15.72
CA GLY A 34 11.32 1.22 -16.98
C GLY A 34 9.78 1.15 -16.95
N GLU A 35 9.17 0.79 -15.82
CA GLU A 35 7.72 0.59 -15.76
C GLU A 35 6.93 1.79 -15.23
N LYS A 36 5.88 2.16 -15.97
CA LYS A 36 4.90 3.18 -15.55
C LYS A 36 4.14 2.80 -14.26
N ARG A 37 4.19 1.52 -13.85
CA ARG A 37 3.54 0.97 -12.64
C ARG A 37 4.15 1.46 -11.33
N ARG A 38 5.42 1.88 -11.31
CA ARG A 38 6.15 2.27 -10.09
C ARG A 38 5.40 3.29 -9.22
N LYS A 39 4.88 4.35 -9.86
CA LYS A 39 4.20 5.45 -9.17
C LYS A 39 2.85 4.99 -8.60
N GLY A 40 2.13 4.14 -9.34
CA GLY A 40 0.86 3.56 -8.90
C GLY A 40 1.04 2.62 -7.72
N TYR A 41 2.07 1.78 -7.77
CA TYR A 41 2.39 0.85 -6.69
C TYR A 41 2.81 1.57 -5.40
N GLY A 42 3.69 2.57 -5.51
CA GLY A 42 4.08 3.38 -4.35
C GLY A 42 2.87 4.09 -3.71
N ARG A 43 1.94 4.59 -4.53
CA ARG A 43 0.71 5.23 -4.05
C ARG A 43 -0.23 4.22 -3.35
N LEU A 44 -0.45 3.05 -3.93
CA LEU A 44 -1.24 1.99 -3.29
C LEU A 44 -0.61 1.60 -1.96
N PHE A 45 0.69 1.31 -1.95
CA PHE A 45 1.40 0.91 -0.73
C PHE A 45 1.28 1.96 0.36
N ALA A 46 1.53 3.23 0.03
CA ALA A 46 1.39 4.33 0.97
C ALA A 46 -0.05 4.45 1.50
N LEU A 47 -1.07 4.39 0.63
CA LEU A 47 -2.46 4.48 1.07
C LEU A 47 -2.89 3.28 1.91
N THR A 48 -2.45 2.07 1.59
CA THR A 48 -2.89 0.87 2.32
C THR A 48 -2.29 0.80 3.73
N ILE A 49 -1.10 1.39 3.94
CA ILE A 49 -0.40 1.35 5.23
C ILE A 49 -0.62 2.61 6.06
N PHE A 50 -0.46 3.79 5.46
CA PHE A 50 -0.56 5.04 6.21
C PHE A 50 -2.00 5.43 6.49
N ALA A 51 -2.95 5.14 5.60
CA ALA A 51 -4.35 5.51 5.83
C ALA A 51 -4.93 4.87 7.12
N PRO A 52 -4.81 3.55 7.36
CA PRO A 52 -5.32 2.98 8.60
C PRO A 52 -4.56 3.47 9.84
N PHE A 53 -3.26 3.75 9.71
CA PHE A 53 -2.48 4.35 10.80
C PHE A 53 -3.01 5.74 11.18
N PHE A 54 -3.20 6.63 10.20
CA PHE A 54 -3.79 7.94 10.46
C PHE A 54 -5.20 7.84 11.05
N SER A 55 -6.04 6.97 10.49
CA SER A 55 -7.39 6.72 11.01
C SER A 55 -7.38 6.24 12.46
N PHE A 56 -6.42 5.39 12.84
CA PHE A 56 -6.28 4.91 14.22
C PHE A 56 -6.04 6.08 15.19
N PHE A 57 -5.03 6.91 14.92
CA PHE A 57 -4.72 8.03 15.80
C PHE A 57 -5.85 9.05 15.87
N THR A 58 -6.48 9.38 14.73
CA THR A 58 -7.58 10.33 14.72
C THR A 58 -8.77 9.81 15.53
N LEU A 59 -9.13 8.53 15.42
CA LEU A 59 -10.20 7.92 16.22
C LEU A 59 -9.88 7.94 17.71
N VAL A 60 -8.65 7.58 18.10
CA VAL A 60 -8.22 7.53 19.51
C VAL A 60 -8.21 8.93 20.13
N PHE A 61 -7.75 9.97 19.43
CA PHE A 61 -7.76 11.32 19.99
C PHE A 61 -9.13 11.99 19.92
N ALA A 62 -9.93 11.70 18.90
CA ALA A 62 -11.25 12.28 18.74
C ALA A 62 -12.29 11.73 19.72
N GLN A 63 -12.04 10.61 20.39
CA GLN A 63 -12.96 9.99 21.36
C GLN A 63 -13.30 10.89 22.56
N ILE A 64 -12.55 11.97 22.79
CA ILE A 64 -12.79 12.93 23.89
C ILE A 64 -14.10 13.71 23.68
N ASN A 65 -14.49 13.96 22.42
CA ASN A 65 -15.71 14.70 22.09
C ASN A 65 -16.53 13.92 21.05
N PHE A 66 -17.80 13.67 21.35
CA PHE A 66 -18.71 12.90 20.50
C PHE A 66 -18.79 13.44 19.06
N TYR A 67 -18.84 14.76 18.87
CA TYR A 67 -18.90 15.36 17.54
C TYR A 67 -17.61 15.16 16.75
N SER A 68 -16.45 15.31 17.40
CA SER A 68 -15.14 15.05 16.80
C SER A 68 -14.97 13.58 16.46
N PHE A 69 -15.49 12.68 17.30
CA PHE A 69 -15.48 11.25 17.06
C PHE A 69 -16.28 10.88 15.80
N ILE A 70 -17.50 11.39 15.63
CA ILE A 70 -18.29 11.18 14.40
C ILE A 70 -17.51 11.65 13.16
N LEU A 71 -16.91 12.84 13.22
CA LEU A 71 -16.11 13.35 12.11
C LEU A 71 -14.93 12.45 11.78
N SER A 72 -14.24 11.93 12.80
CA SER A 72 -13.12 11.01 12.63
C SER A 72 -13.53 9.67 11.99
N VAL A 73 -14.72 9.15 12.33
CA VAL A 73 -15.30 7.96 11.70
C VAL A 73 -15.58 8.21 10.21
N ILE A 74 -16.16 9.36 9.86
CA ILE A 74 -16.42 9.73 8.46
C ILE A 74 -15.10 9.79 7.66
N VAL A 75 -14.07 10.42 8.23
CA VAL A 75 -12.74 10.49 7.61
C VAL A 75 -12.12 9.10 7.46
N ALA A 76 -12.25 8.23 8.47
CA ALA A 76 -11.75 6.86 8.42
C ALA A 76 -12.41 6.04 7.31
N ILE A 77 -13.74 6.14 7.16
CA ILE A 77 -14.49 5.48 6.08
C ILE A 77 -14.06 6.02 4.71
N PHE A 78 -13.92 7.35 4.56
CA PHE A 78 -13.45 7.96 3.32
C PHE A 78 -12.07 7.43 2.92
N LEU A 79 -11.14 7.37 3.87
CA LEU A 79 -9.80 6.84 3.67
C LEU A 79 -9.82 5.35 3.33
N ALA A 80 -10.68 4.54 3.97
CA ALA A 80 -10.85 3.12 3.66
C ALA A 80 -11.31 2.88 2.22
N ILE A 81 -12.26 3.69 1.73
CA ILE A 81 -12.74 3.63 0.33
C ILE A 81 -11.61 3.99 -0.63
N LYS A 82 -10.86 5.06 -0.35
CA LYS A 82 -9.75 5.51 -1.20
C LYS A 82 -8.59 4.51 -1.24
N SER A 83 -8.28 3.87 -0.11
CA SER A 83 -7.20 2.87 -0.01
C SER A 83 -7.58 1.48 -0.52
N CYS A 84 -8.83 1.28 -0.94
CA CYS A 84 -9.30 -0.02 -1.42
C CYS A 84 -8.47 -0.53 -2.62
N PRO A 85 -7.92 -1.76 -2.57
CA PRO A 85 -7.16 -2.36 -3.68
C PRO A 85 -7.90 -2.39 -5.03
N ILE A 86 -9.24 -2.35 -5.00
CA ILE A 86 -10.10 -2.28 -6.20
C ILE A 86 -9.79 -1.04 -7.06
N ASN A 87 -9.37 0.07 -6.44
CA ASN A 87 -9.04 1.31 -7.15
C ASN A 87 -7.70 1.23 -7.90
N PHE A 88 -6.92 0.18 -7.67
CA PHE A 88 -5.55 0.00 -8.19
C PHE A 88 -5.40 -1.29 -9.00
N LYS A 89 -6.48 -1.81 -9.60
CA LYS A 89 -6.49 -3.09 -10.36
C LYS A 89 -5.39 -3.20 -11.42
N THR A 90 -4.97 -2.09 -12.03
CA THR A 90 -3.95 -2.04 -13.10
C THR A 90 -2.51 -2.05 -12.58
N VAL A 91 -2.31 -2.00 -11.26
CA VAL A 91 -0.99 -1.89 -10.62
C VAL A 91 -0.40 -3.26 -10.30
N PHE A 92 -1.23 -4.26 -10.03
CA PHE A 92 -0.77 -5.59 -9.64
C PHE A 92 -0.14 -6.34 -10.82
N ALA A 93 1.09 -6.82 -10.64
CA ALA A 93 1.76 -7.66 -11.62
C ALA A 93 1.45 -9.14 -11.40
N THR A 94 1.16 -9.55 -10.16
CA THR A 94 0.90 -10.95 -9.81
C THR A 94 -0.37 -11.12 -8.97
N ASN A 95 -0.96 -12.31 -9.03
CA ASN A 95 -2.10 -12.67 -8.18
C ASN A 95 -1.74 -12.63 -6.68
N PHE A 96 -0.47 -12.91 -6.35
CA PHE A 96 0.04 -12.83 -4.99
C PHE A 96 -0.03 -11.41 -4.42
N GLU A 97 0.44 -10.40 -5.16
CA GLU A 97 0.38 -9.01 -4.72
C GLU A 97 -1.06 -8.56 -4.48
N LYS A 98 -1.96 -8.91 -5.40
CA LYS A 98 -3.38 -8.61 -5.27
C LYS A 98 -3.94 -9.19 -3.97
N LEU A 99 -3.64 -10.46 -3.68
CA LEU A 99 -4.08 -11.13 -2.45
C LEU A 99 -3.44 -10.50 -1.21
N PHE A 100 -2.16 -10.15 -1.25
CA PHE A 100 -1.43 -9.51 -0.15
C PHE A 100 -2.05 -8.16 0.25
N PHE A 101 -2.26 -7.26 -0.71
CA PHE A 101 -2.84 -5.95 -0.44
C PHE A 101 -4.31 -6.03 0.01
N TRP A 102 -5.06 -7.01 -0.50
CA TRP A 102 -6.41 -7.29 -0.02
C TRP A 102 -6.43 -7.71 1.44
N ASN A 103 -5.53 -8.62 1.84
CA ASN A 103 -5.44 -9.06 3.24
C ASN A 103 -5.08 -7.91 4.17
N ILE A 104 -4.09 -7.08 3.82
CA ILE A 104 -3.70 -5.91 4.61
C ILE A 104 -4.88 -4.95 4.76
N TRP A 105 -5.59 -4.66 3.67
CA TRP A 105 -6.72 -3.74 3.69
C TRP A 105 -7.87 -4.29 4.55
N ILE A 106 -8.25 -5.56 4.39
CA ILE A 106 -9.31 -6.18 5.20
C ILE A 106 -8.94 -6.15 6.68
N LEU A 107 -7.75 -6.63 7.04
CA LEU A 107 -7.31 -6.74 8.42
C LEU A 107 -7.27 -5.37 9.10
N SER A 108 -6.76 -4.36 8.41
CA SER A 108 -6.69 -2.99 8.93
C SER A 108 -8.08 -2.38 9.17
N ASN A 109 -9.03 -2.60 8.25
CA ASN A 109 -10.38 -2.08 8.43
C ASN A 109 -11.18 -2.81 9.49
N ILE A 110 -11.01 -4.14 9.63
CA ILE A 110 -11.61 -4.90 10.74
C ILE A 110 -11.09 -4.35 12.07
N PHE A 111 -9.78 -4.13 12.19
CA PHE A 111 -9.18 -3.56 13.39
C PHE A 111 -9.76 -2.18 13.75
N LEU A 112 -9.90 -1.29 12.76
CA LEU A 112 -10.52 0.03 12.97
C LEU A 112 -12.00 -0.08 13.39
N SER A 113 -12.76 -0.97 12.76
CA SER A 113 -14.17 -1.20 13.12
C SER A 113 -14.33 -1.71 14.55
N VAL A 114 -13.44 -2.59 15.02
CA VAL A 114 -13.43 -3.06 16.42
C VAL A 114 -13.15 -1.92 17.38
N ILE A 115 -12.23 -1.02 17.05
CA ILE A 115 -11.95 0.17 17.88
C ILE A 115 -13.17 1.09 17.95
N ILE A 116 -13.80 1.37 16.81
CA ILE A 116 -15.01 2.20 16.74
C ILE A 116 -16.10 1.58 17.63
N PHE A 117 -16.33 0.27 17.49
CA PHE A 117 -17.30 -0.46 18.31
C PHE A 117 -16.99 -0.38 19.81
N ASN A 118 -15.73 -0.59 20.20
CA ASN A 118 -15.32 -0.51 21.60
C ASN A 118 -15.51 0.90 22.21
N ILE A 119 -15.20 1.95 21.44
CA ILE A 119 -15.39 3.33 21.90
C ILE A 119 -16.90 3.62 22.08
N ILE A 120 -17.73 3.20 21.12
CA ILE A 120 -19.19 3.36 21.20
C ILE A 120 -19.75 2.59 22.40
N SER A 121 -19.37 1.31 22.57
CA SER A 121 -19.84 0.46 23.67
C SER A 121 -19.41 0.96 25.05
N LYS A 122 -18.32 1.74 25.15
CA LYS A 122 -17.89 2.37 26.40
C LYS A 122 -18.61 3.69 26.67
N SER A 123 -19.06 4.37 25.62
CA SER A 123 -19.71 5.68 25.71
C SER A 123 -21.22 5.60 25.95
N ILE A 124 -21.84 4.45 25.68
CA ILE A 124 -23.23 4.10 26.03
C ILE A 124 -23.21 3.46 27.42
#